data_AF-A0A2N3CNK2-F1
#
_entry.id   AF-A0A2N3CNK2-F1
#
_cell.length_a   1.000
_cell.length_b   1.000
_cell.length_c   1.000
_cell.angle_alpha   90.00
_cell.angle_beta   90.00
_cell.angle_gamma   90.00
#
_symmetry.space_group_name_H-M   'P 1'
#
loop_
_entity.id
_entity.type
_entity.pdbx_description
1 polymer ?
#
loop_
_entity_poly.entity_id
_entity_poly.type
_entity_poly.pdbx_seq_one_letter_code
_entity_poly.pdbx_strand_id
1 'polypeptide(L)'
;MGFYFAQLLTGLANAASLFLIACGLSIIFGVIRVVNFAHGSFYMLGAFIAYTLVTAMMGAGLGAWGFWGGVVLAAAAVALVGGLMEITILRRIYHAPELFQLVATFGVVLIVQDAALAIWGPEDLL
;
A
#
# COMPACT_ATOMS: atom_id res chain seq x y z
N MET A 1 -3.36 34.68 5.96
CA MET A 1 -3.82 33.70 6.96
C MET A 1 -4.23 32.38 6.34
N GLY A 2 -5.20 32.34 5.41
CA GLY A 2 -5.67 31.08 4.80
C GLY A 2 -4.58 30.25 4.09
N PHE A 3 -3.63 30.90 3.41
CA PHE A 3 -2.51 30.21 2.75
C PHE A 3 -1.61 29.44 3.73
N TYR A 4 -1.17 30.08 4.82
CA TYR A 4 -0.33 29.43 5.83
C TYR A 4 -1.06 28.28 6.53
N PHE A 5 -2.37 28.45 6.78
CA PHE A 5 -3.20 27.40 7.36
C PHE A 5 -3.33 26.19 6.42
N ALA A 6 -3.58 26.42 5.13
CA ALA A 6 -3.63 25.36 4.13
C ALA A 6 -2.29 24.63 4.02
N GLN A 7 -1.17 25.37 4.00
CA GLN A 7 0.16 24.76 3.92
C GLN A 7 0.51 23.92 5.15
N LEU A 8 0.08 24.36 6.34
CA LEU A 8 0.22 23.58 7.57
C LEU A 8 -0.58 22.28 7.46
N LEU A 9 -1.82 22.34 6.97
CA LEU A 9 -2.68 21.17 6.80
C LEU A 9 -2.11 20.18 5.77
N THR A 10 -1.57 20.67 4.65
CA THR A 10 -0.87 19.85 3.65
C THR A 10 0.38 19.19 4.23
N GLY A 11 1.18 19.94 4.97
CA GLY A 11 2.37 19.41 5.64
C GLY A 11 2.01 18.32 6.66
N LEU A 12 0.94 18.53 7.43
CA LEU A 12 0.43 17.56 8.40
C LEU A 12 -0.10 16.30 7.72
N ALA A 13 -0.84 16.43 6.61
CA ALA A 13 -1.33 15.30 5.84
C ALA A 13 -0.18 14.44 5.30
N ASN A 14 0.85 15.07 4.71
CA ASN A 14 2.02 14.36 4.21
C ASN A 14 2.81 13.68 5.35
N ALA A 15 3.00 14.38 6.48
CA ALA A 15 3.65 13.81 7.66
C ALA A 15 2.88 12.62 8.22
N ALA A 16 1.54 12.69 8.27
CA ALA A 16 0.69 11.61 8.72
C ALA A 16 0.81 10.38 7.80
N SER A 17 0.83 10.57 6.48
CA SER A 17 1.03 9.47 5.52
C SER A 17 2.40 8.80 5.70
N LEU A 18 3.48 9.59 5.77
CA LEU A 18 4.83 9.06 6.00
C LEU A 18 4.93 8.34 7.36
N PHE A 19 4.31 8.89 8.40
CA PHE A 19 4.24 8.26 9.71
C PHE A 19 3.50 6.92 9.67
N LEU A 20 2.35 6.85 8.99
CA LEU A 20 1.58 5.61 8.81
C LEU A 20 2.39 4.52 8.09
N ILE A 21 3.14 4.90 7.05
CA ILE A 21 4.01 3.97 6.32
C ILE A 21 5.13 3.46 7.23
N ALA A 22 5.78 4.35 7.99
CA ALA A 22 6.87 4.00 8.90
C ALA A 22 6.40 3.14 10.09
N CYS A 23 5.25 3.46 10.68
CA CYS A 23 4.70 2.70 11.79
C CYS A 23 4.24 1.31 11.35
N GLY A 24 3.79 1.14 10.09
CA GLY A 24 3.41 -0.17 9.54
C GLY A 24 4.56 -1.18 9.59
N LEU A 25 5.74 -0.81 9.10
CA LEU A 25 6.94 -1.66 9.20
C LEU A 25 7.33 -1.93 10.66
N SER A 26 7.20 -0.91 11.52
CA SER A 26 7.53 -1.01 12.94
C SER A 26 6.63 -2.00 13.67
N ILE A 27 5.33 -2.03 13.35
CA ILE A 27 4.36 -2.97 13.92
C ILE A 27 4.61 -4.39 13.40
N ILE A 28 4.85 -4.55 12.10
CA ILE A 28 5.12 -5.87 11.50
C ILE A 28 6.37 -6.48 12.15
N PHE A 29 7.47 -5.73 12.17
CA PHE A 29 8.71 -6.20 12.77
C PHE A 29 8.59 -6.35 14.30
N GLY A 30 7.90 -5.43 14.98
CA GLY A 30 7.74 -5.45 16.42
C GLY A 30 6.94 -6.64 16.95
N VAL A 31 5.91 -7.07 16.22
CA VAL A 31 5.03 -8.19 16.63
C VAL A 31 5.52 -9.53 16.08
N ILE A 32 5.88 -9.58 14.78
CA ILE A 32 6.17 -10.83 14.07
C ILE A 32 7.67 -11.13 14.05
N ARG A 33 8.54 -10.13 14.28
CA ARG A 33 10.00 -10.20 14.15
C ARG A 33 10.48 -10.63 12.76
N VAL A 34 9.71 -10.23 11.74
CA VAL A 34 10.00 -10.49 10.33
C VAL A 34 10.21 -9.17 9.62
N VAL A 35 11.36 -9.00 8.96
CA VAL A 35 11.65 -7.78 8.19
C VAL A 35 10.98 -7.90 6.82
N ASN A 36 9.85 -7.20 6.65
CA ASN A 36 9.08 -7.23 5.40
C ASN A 36 9.37 -5.99 4.54
N PHE A 37 10.25 -6.13 3.54
CA PHE A 37 10.59 -5.05 2.60
C PHE A 37 9.44 -4.73 1.62
N ALA A 38 8.51 -5.67 1.40
CA ALA A 38 7.38 -5.52 0.49
C ALA A 38 6.26 -4.62 1.03
N HIS A 39 6.31 -4.22 2.30
CA HIS A 39 5.31 -3.35 2.91
C HIS A 39 5.08 -2.06 2.11
N GLY A 40 6.16 -1.39 1.66
CA GLY A 40 6.05 -0.18 0.85
C GLY A 40 5.33 -0.41 -0.48
N SER A 41 5.53 -1.58 -1.09
CA SER A 41 4.85 -1.99 -2.32
C SER A 41 3.34 -2.21 -2.10
N PHE A 42 2.92 -2.68 -0.91
CA PHE A 42 1.49 -2.79 -0.58
C PHE A 42 0.84 -1.43 -0.37
N TYR A 43 1.54 -0.48 0.24
CA TYR A 43 1.06 0.91 0.33
C TYR A 43 0.84 1.50 -1.08
N MET A 44 1.83 1.33 -1.96
CA MET A 44 1.75 1.77 -3.35
C MET A 44 0.57 1.12 -4.11
N LEU A 45 0.44 -0.21 -4.03
CA LEU A 45 -0.69 -0.93 -4.62
C LEU A 45 -2.03 -0.41 -4.09
N GLY A 46 -2.13 -0.15 -2.79
CA GLY A 46 -3.34 0.42 -2.20
C GLY A 46 -3.70 1.77 -2.78
N ALA A 47 -2.72 2.64 -3.01
CA ALA A 47 -2.95 3.95 -3.62
C ALA A 47 -3.45 3.82 -5.07
N PHE A 48 -2.81 2.99 -5.89
CA PHE A 48 -3.22 2.76 -7.29
C PHE A 48 -4.58 2.05 -7.43
N ILE A 49 -4.83 1.04 -6.61
CA ILE A 49 -6.13 0.34 -6.58
C ILE A 49 -7.23 1.28 -6.08
N ALA A 50 -6.96 2.10 -5.06
CA ALA A 50 -7.91 3.10 -4.60
C ALA A 50 -8.20 4.14 -5.69
N TYR A 51 -7.18 4.66 -6.36
CA TYR A 51 -7.33 5.59 -7.49
C TYR A 51 -8.23 5.00 -8.58
N THR A 52 -7.96 3.78 -9.03
CA THR A 52 -8.73 3.13 -10.09
C THR A 52 -10.17 2.86 -9.69
N LEU A 53 -10.40 2.29 -8.50
CA LEU A 53 -11.75 1.95 -8.04
C LEU A 53 -12.59 3.20 -7.73
N VAL A 54 -12.02 4.18 -7.04
CA VAL A 54 -12.71 5.44 -6.71
C VAL A 54 -13.06 6.17 -8.01
N THR A 55 -12.13 6.29 -8.96
CA THR A 55 -12.39 6.96 -10.23
C THR A 55 -13.47 6.25 -11.03
N ALA A 56 -13.43 4.92 -11.10
CA ALA A 56 -14.44 4.12 -11.80
C ALA A 56 -15.83 4.26 -11.15
N MET A 57 -15.92 4.20 -9.82
CA MET A 57 -17.20 4.29 -9.11
C MET A 57 -17.77 5.71 -9.11
N MET A 58 -16.92 6.73 -9.00
CA MET A 58 -17.36 8.13 -9.14
C MET A 58 -17.84 8.40 -10.57
N GLY A 59 -17.16 7.87 -11.59
CA GLY A 59 -17.59 7.96 -12.99
C GLY A 59 -18.93 7.27 -13.27
N ALA A 60 -19.27 6.22 -12.50
CA ALA A 60 -20.56 5.54 -12.58
C ALA A 60 -21.73 6.30 -11.92
N GLY A 61 -21.49 7.52 -11.40
CA GLY A 61 -22.55 8.37 -10.83
C GLY A 61 -22.93 8.04 -9.38
N LEU A 62 -22.15 7.19 -8.69
CA LEU A 62 -22.41 6.80 -7.29
C LEU A 62 -22.10 7.92 -6.27
N GLY A 63 -21.53 9.05 -6.70
CA GLY A 63 -21.24 10.20 -5.86
C GLY A 63 -20.37 9.83 -4.65
N ALA A 64 -20.73 10.33 -3.47
CA ALA A 64 -20.00 10.07 -2.22
C ALA A 64 -19.96 8.58 -1.84
N TRP A 65 -20.98 7.80 -2.21
CA TRP A 65 -20.99 6.35 -1.98
C TRP A 65 -19.96 5.62 -2.83
N GLY A 66 -19.67 6.13 -4.03
CA GLY A 66 -18.61 5.61 -4.90
C GLY A 66 -17.22 5.80 -4.31
N PHE A 67 -16.97 6.95 -3.67
CA PHE A 67 -15.71 7.20 -2.96
C PHE A 67 -15.50 6.20 -1.81
N TRP A 68 -16.45 6.13 -0.86
CA TRP A 68 -16.30 5.25 0.29
C TRP A 68 -16.30 3.77 -0.09
N GLY A 69 -17.14 3.38 -1.06
CA GLY A 69 -17.15 2.03 -1.62
C GLY A 69 -15.81 1.66 -2.27
N GLY A 70 -15.25 2.56 -3.08
CA GLY A 70 -13.96 2.37 -3.73
C GLY A 70 -12.82 2.21 -2.73
N VAL A 71 -12.79 3.03 -1.67
CA VAL A 71 -11.79 2.95 -0.60
C VAL A 71 -11.86 1.60 0.15
N VAL A 72 -13.06 1.15 0.52
CA VAL A 72 -13.25 -0.13 1.22
C VAL A 72 -12.87 -1.31 0.32
N LEU A 73 -13.27 -1.26 -0.96
CA LEU A 73 -12.90 -2.30 -1.93
C LEU A 73 -11.40 -2.33 -2.18
N ALA A 74 -10.73 -1.17 -2.23
CA ALA A 74 -9.29 -1.10 -2.37
C ALA A 74 -8.57 -1.70 -1.16
N ALA A 75 -9.01 -1.37 0.06
CA ALA A 75 -8.48 -1.97 1.27
C ALA A 75 -8.66 -3.50 1.29
N ALA A 76 -9.83 -3.99 0.88
CA ALA A 76 -10.11 -5.42 0.76
C ALA A 76 -9.22 -6.09 -0.29
N ALA A 77 -9.01 -5.46 -1.45
CA ALA A 77 -8.15 -5.98 -2.50
C ALA A 77 -6.69 -6.10 -2.04
N VAL A 78 -6.14 -5.06 -1.39
CA VAL A 78 -4.77 -5.11 -0.85
C VAL A 78 -4.67 -6.15 0.27
N ALA A 79 -5.67 -6.26 1.14
CA ALA A 79 -5.71 -7.28 2.18
C ALA A 79 -5.69 -8.70 1.60
N LEU A 80 -6.39 -8.94 0.49
CA LEU A 80 -6.34 -10.22 -0.23
C LEU A 80 -4.95 -10.50 -0.80
N VAL A 81 -4.32 -9.51 -1.44
CA VAL A 81 -2.96 -9.66 -2.00
C VAL A 81 -1.95 -9.91 -0.88
N GLY A 82 -2.01 -9.15 0.20
CA GLY A 82 -1.17 -9.33 1.38
C GLY A 82 -1.38 -10.69 2.05
N GLY A 83 -2.64 -11.13 2.18
CA GLY A 83 -2.98 -12.45 2.69
C GLY A 83 -2.46 -13.58 1.81
N LEU A 84 -2.52 -13.42 0.49
CA LEU A 84 -1.96 -14.39 -0.45
C LEU A 84 -0.43 -14.48 -0.30
N MET A 85 0.26 -13.34 -0.21
CA MET A 85 1.71 -13.28 0.02
C MET A 85 2.09 -13.91 1.38
N GLU A 86 1.32 -13.63 2.42
CA GLU A 86 1.50 -14.21 3.76
C GLU A 86 1.45 -15.74 3.71
N ILE A 87 0.39 -16.29 3.10
CA ILE A 87 0.14 -17.74 3.07
C ILE A 87 1.15 -18.45 2.16
N THR A 88 1.49 -17.85 1.02
CA THR A 88 2.30 -18.50 -0.01
C THR A 88 3.80 -18.33 0.20
N ILE A 89 4.25 -17.21 0.78
CA ILE A 89 5.67 -16.90 0.92
C ILE A 89 6.05 -16.87 2.38
N LEU A 90 5.54 -15.89 3.14
CA LEU A 90 6.06 -15.57 4.48
C LEU A 90 5.90 -16.73 5.47
N ARG A 91 4.73 -17.34 5.55
CA ARG A 91 4.49 -18.50 6.45
C ARG A 91 5.43 -19.66 6.22
N ARG A 92 5.95 -19.84 5.00
CA ARG A 92 6.88 -20.93 4.67
C ARG A 92 8.32 -20.64 5.09
N ILE A 93 8.67 -19.37 5.29
CA ILE A 93 10.04 -18.92 5.55
C ILE A 93 10.21 -18.23 6.92
N TYR A 94 9.18 -18.22 7.77
CA TYR A 94 9.26 -17.67 9.13
C TYR A 94 10.36 -18.29 10.00
N HIS A 95 10.64 -19.59 9.82
CA HIS A 95 11.71 -20.26 10.55
C HIS A 95 13.09 -20.13 9.88
N ALA A 96 13.16 -19.50 8.72
CA ALA A 96 14.43 -19.26 8.02
C ALA A 96 15.12 -18.01 8.58
N PRO A 97 16.46 -17.90 8.44
CA PRO A 97 17.21 -16.69 8.79
C PRO A 97 16.64 -15.43 8.13
N GLU A 98 16.76 -14.28 8.80
CA GLU A 98 16.19 -12.99 8.36
C GLU A 98 16.58 -12.61 6.92
N LEU A 99 17.80 -12.97 6.50
CA LEU A 99 18.28 -12.73 5.14
C LEU A 99 17.36 -13.37 4.08
N PHE A 100 16.84 -14.58 4.31
CA PHE A 100 15.93 -15.22 3.36
C PHE A 100 14.59 -14.51 3.26
N GLN A 101 14.11 -13.96 4.38
CA GLN A 101 12.88 -13.17 4.42
C GLN A 101 13.06 -11.86 3.64
N LEU A 102 14.20 -11.20 3.83
CA LEU A 102 14.57 -10.00 3.07
C LEU A 102 14.64 -10.27 1.57
N VAL A 103 15.34 -11.32 1.14
CA VAL A 103 15.46 -11.67 -0.28
C VAL A 103 14.10 -12.02 -0.89
N ALA A 104 13.28 -12.81 -0.18
CA ALA A 104 11.94 -13.18 -0.64
C ALA A 104 11.03 -11.96 -0.78
N THR A 105 11.01 -11.07 0.22
CA THR A 105 10.19 -9.86 0.18
C THR A 105 10.71 -8.84 -0.84
N PHE A 106 12.01 -8.76 -1.07
CA PHE A 106 12.58 -7.98 -2.17
C PHE A 106 12.15 -8.50 -3.54
N GLY A 107 12.10 -9.83 -3.73
CA GLY A 107 11.53 -10.43 -4.94
C GLY A 107 10.07 -10.00 -5.16
N VAL A 108 9.26 -9.97 -4.10
CA VAL A 108 7.88 -9.46 -4.16
C VAL A 108 7.84 -7.97 -4.52
N VAL A 109 8.74 -7.16 -3.97
CA VAL A 109 8.85 -5.72 -4.31
C VAL A 109 9.02 -5.57 -5.82
N LEU A 110 9.95 -6.29 -6.43
CA LEU A 110 10.21 -6.21 -7.87
C LEU A 110 8.99 -6.64 -8.70
N ILE A 111 8.37 -7.77 -8.36
CA ILE A 111 7.17 -8.25 -9.05
C ILE A 111 6.04 -7.21 -8.99
N VAL A 112 5.82 -6.62 -7.81
CA VAL A 112 4.77 -5.62 -7.61
C VAL A 112 5.08 -4.32 -8.35
N GLN A 113 6.35 -3.87 -8.36
CA GLN A 113 6.75 -2.68 -9.11
C GLN A 113 6.58 -2.90 -10.62
N ASP A 114 7.04 -4.04 -11.15
CA ASP A 114 6.90 -4.36 -12.57
C ASP A 114 5.42 -4.51 -12.97
N ALA A 115 4.61 -5.15 -12.12
CA ALA A 115 3.17 -5.23 -12.34
C ALA A 115 2.51 -3.85 -12.31
N ALA A 116 2.94 -2.97 -11.40
CA ALA A 116 2.42 -1.62 -11.33
C ALA A 116 2.75 -0.81 -12.59
N LEU A 117 4.01 -0.88 -13.04
CA LEU A 117 4.44 -0.26 -14.30
C LEU A 117 3.70 -0.82 -15.51
N ALA A 118 3.41 -2.11 -15.54
CA ALA A 118 2.68 -2.73 -16.64
C ALA A 118 1.20 -2.33 -16.70
N ILE A 119 0.55 -2.12 -15.55
CA ILE A 119 -0.89 -1.81 -15.46
C ILE A 119 -1.16 -0.30 -15.55
N TRP A 120 -0.37 0.51 -14.85
CA TRP A 120 -0.57 1.96 -14.71
C TRP A 120 0.38 2.80 -15.56
N GLY A 121 1.45 2.21 -16.09
CA GLY A 121 2.47 2.92 -16.83
C GLY A 121 3.47 3.66 -15.93
N PRO A 122 4.47 4.34 -16.53
CA PRO A 122 5.48 5.11 -15.81
C PRO A 122 5.01 6.54 -15.46
N GLU A 123 3.79 6.91 -15.85
CA GLU A 123 3.24 8.24 -15.63
C GLU A 123 2.77 8.41 -14.18
N ASP A 124 2.96 9.61 -13.62
CA ASP A 124 2.56 9.91 -12.24
C ASP A 124 1.04 10.13 -12.20
N LEU A 125 0.31 9.13 -11.70
CA LEU A 125 -1.16 9.13 -11.65
C LEU A 125 -1.74 9.69 -10.33
N LEU A 126 -0.90 9.90 -9.31
CA LEU A 126 -1.26 10.32 -7.95
C LEU A 126 -0.69 11.69 -7.62
#